data_AF-A0A7R8YYN1-F1
#
_entry.id   AF-A0A7R8YYN1-F1
#
_cell.length_a   1.000
_cell.length_b   1.000
_cell.length_c   1.000
_cell.angle_alpha   90.00
_cell.angle_beta   90.00
_cell.angle_gamma   90.00
#
_symmetry.space_group_name_H-M   'P 1'
#
loop_
_entity.id
_entity.type
_entity.pdbx_description
1 polymer ?
#
loop_
_entity_poly.entity_id
_entity_poly.type
_entity_poly.pdbx_seq_one_letter_code
_entity_poly.pdbx_strand_id
1 'polypeptide(L)'
;MAFGNPTRYLILDPYRVEGGLTEWDESVSKASVVYGTRMHNLFCDNCHSHVAMALNTMQYRGKTNWNMVVLAFWMFLFGRYVGFCGLLKTWIPFLVVVAICTTFAVIL
;
A
#
# COMPACT_ATOMS: atom_id res chain seq x y z
N MET A 1 -7.91 2.92 -11.01
CA MET A 1 -7.79 2.91 -9.53
C MET A 1 -8.85 3.84 -8.96
N ALA A 2 -9.52 3.44 -7.88
CA ALA A 2 -10.60 4.23 -7.28
C ALA A 2 -10.16 5.62 -6.78
N PHE A 3 -8.89 5.77 -6.38
CA PHE A 3 -8.35 6.99 -5.77
C PHE A 3 -7.39 7.77 -6.70
N GLY A 4 -7.54 7.61 -8.02
CA GLY A 4 -6.69 8.27 -9.01
C GLY A 4 -5.29 7.64 -9.14
N ASN A 5 -4.35 8.41 -9.67
CA ASN A 5 -2.99 7.93 -9.93
C ASN A 5 -2.15 7.87 -8.64
N PRO A 6 -1.33 6.82 -8.44
CA PRO A 6 -0.50 6.66 -7.26
C PRO A 6 0.53 7.78 -7.21
N THR A 7 0.72 8.32 -6.02
CA THR A 7 1.73 9.35 -5.72
C THR A 7 2.91 8.78 -4.95
N ARG A 8 2.77 7.54 -4.44
CA ARG A 8 3.80 6.82 -3.68
C ARG A 8 3.82 5.33 -4.04
N TYR A 9 4.98 4.71 -3.88
CA TYR A 9 5.17 3.27 -4.12
C TYR A 9 6.25 2.68 -3.21
N LEU A 10 6.16 1.38 -2.96
CA LEU A 10 7.20 0.57 -2.35
C LEU A 10 7.90 -0.25 -3.44
N ILE A 11 9.22 -0.35 -3.37
CA ILE A 11 9.99 -1.28 -4.21
C ILE A 11 10.26 -2.51 -3.35
N LEU A 12 9.80 -3.66 -3.83
CA LEU A 12 10.11 -4.95 -3.24
C LEU A 12 11.19 -5.64 -4.07
N ASP A 13 11.92 -6.53 -3.41
CA ASP A 13 13.09 -7.22 -3.96
C ASP A 13 12.78 -8.71 -4.11
N PRO A 14 12.54 -9.21 -5.34
CA PRO A 14 12.16 -10.60 -5.57
C PRO A 14 13.17 -11.63 -5.04
N TYR A 15 14.44 -11.26 -4.89
CA TYR A 15 15.47 -12.15 -4.33
C TYR A 15 15.31 -12.41 -2.83
N ARG A 16 14.33 -11.78 -2.17
CA ARG A 16 13.97 -12.04 -0.77
C ARG A 16 12.87 -13.09 -0.61
N VAL A 17 12.59 -13.83 -1.67
CA VAL A 17 11.74 -15.01 -1.70
C VAL A 17 12.62 -16.24 -1.87
N GLU A 18 12.53 -17.21 -0.98
CA GLU A 18 13.37 -18.41 -1.01
C GLU A 18 13.16 -19.23 -2.29
N GLY A 19 11.92 -19.32 -2.79
CA GLY A 19 11.58 -19.97 -4.07
C GLY A 19 11.94 -19.16 -5.33
N GLY A 20 12.61 -18.02 -5.18
CA GLY A 20 13.07 -17.18 -6.29
C GLY A 20 11.96 -16.53 -7.11
N LEU A 21 12.29 -16.18 -8.36
CA LEU A 21 11.40 -15.46 -9.27
C LEU A 21 10.14 -16.24 -9.63
N THR A 22 10.23 -17.57 -9.76
CA THR A 22 9.08 -18.41 -10.09
C THR A 22 8.04 -18.37 -8.97
N GLU A 23 8.46 -18.57 -7.71
CA GLU A 23 7.56 -18.48 -6.56
C GLU A 23 6.97 -17.07 -6.40
N TRP A 24 7.77 -16.03 -6.68
CA TRP A 24 7.29 -14.65 -6.70
C TRP A 24 6.13 -14.47 -7.68
N ASP A 25 6.30 -14.86 -8.95
CA ASP A 25 5.29 -14.70 -9.99
C ASP A 25 4.04 -15.56 -9.72
N GLU A 26 4.23 -16.81 -9.28
CA GLU A 26 3.13 -17.71 -8.92
C GLU A 26 2.31 -17.17 -7.75
N SER A 27 2.96 -16.66 -6.70
CA SER A 27 2.29 -16.09 -5.54
C SER A 27 1.52 -14.81 -5.89
N VAL A 28 2.07 -13.93 -6.74
CA VAL A 28 1.37 -12.73 -7.24
C VAL A 28 0.16 -13.11 -8.09
N SER A 29 0.33 -14.09 -8.99
CA SER A 29 -0.76 -14.60 -9.84
C SER A 29 -1.88 -15.21 -9.00
N LYS A 30 -1.54 -16.08 -8.05
CA LYS A 30 -2.48 -16.73 -7.14
C LYS A 30 -3.28 -15.73 -6.31
N ALA A 31 -2.60 -14.74 -5.72
CA ALA A 31 -3.28 -13.67 -4.98
C ALA A 31 -4.26 -12.91 -5.88
N SER A 32 -3.88 -12.65 -7.14
CA SER A 32 -4.73 -11.95 -8.12
C SER A 32 -5.96 -12.77 -8.53
N VAL A 33 -5.82 -14.08 -8.72
CA VAL A 33 -6.96 -14.97 -8.97
C VAL A 33 -7.94 -14.95 -7.80
N VAL A 34 -7.43 -15.08 -6.57
CA VAL A 34 -8.27 -15.08 -5.37
C VAL A 34 -9.01 -13.74 -5.23
N TYR A 35 -8.29 -12.62 -5.29
CA TYR A 35 -8.90 -11.29 -5.14
C TYR A 35 -9.72 -10.84 -6.34
N GLY A 36 -9.55 -11.45 -7.51
CA GLY A 36 -10.43 -11.25 -8.66
C GLY A 36 -11.86 -11.75 -8.41
N THR A 37 -12.05 -12.67 -7.45
CA THR A 37 -13.37 -13.19 -7.06
C THR A 37 -13.91 -12.60 -5.75
N ARG A 38 -13.07 -11.91 -4.97
CA ARG A 38 -13.46 -11.36 -3.66
C ARG A 38 -14.06 -9.97 -3.79
N MET A 39 -15.10 -9.71 -3.00
CA MET A 39 -15.67 -8.38 -2.85
C MET A 39 -14.68 -7.48 -2.12
N HIS A 40 -14.36 -6.33 -2.72
CA HIS A 40 -13.45 -5.36 -2.12
C HIS A 40 -14.16 -4.56 -1.02
N ASN A 41 -13.62 -4.58 0.20
CA ASN A 41 -14.04 -3.71 1.29
C ASN A 41 -12.93 -2.72 1.59
N LEU A 42 -13.25 -1.43 1.47
CA LEU A 42 -12.29 -0.33 1.61
C LEU A 42 -11.44 -0.42 2.90
N PHE A 43 -12.03 -0.86 4.01
CA PHE A 43 -11.35 -0.89 5.30
C PHE A 43 -10.79 -2.25 5.70
N CYS A 44 -11.47 -3.34 5.36
CA CYS A 44 -11.18 -4.67 5.94
C CYS A 44 -10.69 -5.72 4.93
N ASP A 45 -10.91 -5.52 3.63
CA ASP A 45 -10.46 -6.45 2.59
C ASP A 45 -10.15 -5.66 1.31
N ASN A 46 -9.00 -4.97 1.35
CA ASN A 46 -8.63 -3.97 0.36
C ASN A 46 -7.37 -4.37 -0.43
N CYS A 47 -6.81 -3.42 -1.19
CA CYS A 47 -5.63 -3.66 -2.01
C CYS A 47 -4.38 -4.02 -1.19
N HIS A 48 -4.28 -3.56 0.06
CA HIS A 48 -3.21 -4.00 0.95
C HIS A 48 -3.43 -5.44 1.43
N SER A 49 -4.67 -5.89 1.64
CA SER A 49 -4.97 -7.29 1.95
C SER A 49 -4.58 -8.21 0.78
N HIS A 50 -4.80 -7.77 -0.47
CA HIS A 50 -4.34 -8.48 -1.68
C HIS A 50 -2.83 -8.64 -1.72
N VAL A 51 -2.08 -7.54 -1.53
CA VAL A 51 -0.62 -7.59 -1.48
C VAL A 51 -0.13 -8.43 -0.30
N ALA A 52 -0.76 -8.33 0.88
CA ALA A 52 -0.42 -9.13 2.04
C ALA A 52 -0.59 -10.63 1.76
N MET A 53 -1.64 -11.05 1.05
CA MET A 53 -1.82 -12.44 0.64
C MET A 53 -0.66 -12.91 -0.26
N ALA A 54 -0.27 -12.10 -1.25
CA ALA A 54 0.87 -12.45 -2.10
C ALA A 54 2.15 -12.62 -1.26
N LEU A 55 2.46 -11.64 -0.39
CA LEU A 55 3.65 -11.67 0.45
C LEU A 55 3.67 -12.84 1.44
N ASN A 56 2.53 -13.21 1.99
CA ASN A 56 2.42 -14.38 2.86
C ASN A 56 2.58 -15.69 2.09
N THR A 57 2.04 -15.77 0.88
CA THR A 57 2.14 -16.97 0.04
C THR A 57 3.59 -17.26 -0.33
N MET A 58 4.35 -16.24 -0.75
CA MET A 58 5.77 -16.35 -1.09
C MET A 58 6.71 -16.30 0.12
N GLN A 59 6.18 -16.25 1.34
CA GLN A 59 6.95 -16.07 2.58
C GLN A 59 7.99 -14.95 2.51
N TYR A 60 7.60 -13.79 1.96
CA TYR A 60 8.54 -12.71 1.66
C TYR A 60 9.33 -12.29 2.91
N ARG A 61 10.68 -12.35 2.83
CA ARG A 61 11.62 -12.15 3.94
C ARG A 61 11.44 -13.14 5.11
N GLY A 62 11.05 -14.39 4.81
CA GLY A 62 10.83 -15.43 5.81
C GLY A 62 9.63 -15.18 6.72
N LYS A 63 8.64 -14.39 6.26
CA LYS A 63 7.47 -13.99 7.06
C LYS A 63 6.15 -14.34 6.37
N THR A 64 5.18 -14.76 7.17
CA THR A 64 3.81 -15.14 6.76
C THR A 64 2.72 -14.36 7.51
N ASN A 65 3.10 -13.30 8.22
CA ASN A 65 2.20 -12.45 9.01
C ASN A 65 2.02 -11.03 8.43
N TRP A 66 2.24 -10.87 7.12
CA TRP A 66 1.89 -9.64 6.41
C TRP A 66 0.38 -9.41 6.48
N ASN A 67 -0.01 -8.17 6.70
CA ASN A 67 -1.42 -7.76 6.73
C ASN A 67 -1.56 -6.31 6.25
N MET A 68 -2.81 -5.89 6.05
CA MET A 68 -3.12 -4.58 5.50
C MET A 68 -2.58 -3.41 6.35
N VAL A 69 -2.56 -3.57 7.68
CA VAL A 69 -2.12 -2.52 8.62
C VAL A 69 -0.62 -2.34 8.50
N VAL A 70 0.16 -3.44 8.52
CA VAL A 70 1.61 -3.41 8.33
C VAL A 70 1.95 -2.76 6.99
N LEU A 71 1.25 -3.12 5.92
CA LEU A 71 1.49 -2.52 4.59
C LEU A 71 1.10 -1.05 4.52
N ALA A 72 0.00 -0.64 5.15
CA ALA A 72 -0.40 0.76 5.20
C ALA A 72 0.67 1.62 5.89
N PHE A 73 1.17 1.18 7.06
CA PHE A 73 2.27 1.88 7.75
C PHE A 73 3.58 1.82 6.95
N TRP A 74 3.88 0.69 6.31
CA TRP A 74 5.09 0.55 5.51
C TRP A 74 5.07 1.51 4.31
N MET A 75 3.93 1.62 3.60
CA MET A 75 3.73 2.59 2.53
C MET A 75 3.79 4.03 3.05
N PHE A 76 3.17 4.31 4.21
CA PHE A 76 3.14 5.65 4.79
C PHE A 76 4.53 6.15 5.20
N LEU A 77 5.35 5.30 5.81
CA LEU A 77 6.66 5.69 6.33
C LEU A 77 7.78 5.55 5.28
N PHE A 78 7.74 4.51 4.46
CA PHE A 78 8.86 4.14 3.56
C PHE A 78 8.52 4.21 2.07
N GLY A 79 7.28 4.58 1.70
CA GLY A 79 6.88 4.76 0.31
C GLY A 79 7.63 5.92 -0.36
N ARG A 80 8.23 5.67 -1.51
CA ARG A 80 8.91 6.68 -2.35
C ARG A 80 7.88 7.46 -3.14
N TYR A 81 8.07 8.77 -3.28
CA TYR A 81 7.20 9.60 -4.12
C TYR A 81 7.42 9.36 -5.60
N VAL A 82 6.35 9.45 -6.38
CA VAL A 82 6.37 9.51 -7.86
C VAL A 82 6.76 10.94 -8.28
N GLY A 83 8.02 11.30 -7.98
CA GLY A 83 8.57 12.63 -8.25
C GLY A 83 8.03 13.75 -7.35
N PHE A 84 8.46 14.98 -7.64
CA PHE A 84 8.11 16.17 -6.85
C PHE A 84 6.60 16.46 -6.88
N CYS A 85 5.95 16.32 -8.03
CA CYS A 85 4.50 16.48 -8.16
C CYS A 85 3.72 15.48 -7.29
N GLY A 86 4.24 14.25 -7.13
CA GLY A 86 3.66 13.25 -6.22
C GLY A 86 3.68 13.72 -4.78
N LEU A 87 4.81 14.27 -4.32
CA LEU A 87 4.96 14.83 -2.97
C LEU A 87 3.96 15.96 -2.71
N LEU A 88 3.85 16.92 -3.63
CA LEU A 88 2.91 18.03 -3.49
C LEU A 88 1.46 17.53 -3.41
N LYS A 89 1.08 16.59 -4.29
CA LYS A 89 -0.26 15.98 -4.29
C LYS A 89 -0.57 15.20 -3.02
N THR A 90 0.43 14.62 -2.36
CA THR A 90 0.25 13.92 -1.08
C THR A 90 -0.02 14.90 0.06
N TRP A 91 0.71 16.01 0.16
CA TRP A 91 0.71 16.82 1.39
C TRP A 91 -0.13 18.09 1.34
N ILE A 92 -0.21 18.78 0.20
CA ILE A 92 -0.89 20.09 0.13
C ILE A 92 -2.35 20.01 0.60
N PRO A 93 -3.19 19.05 0.12
CA PRO A 93 -4.60 18.99 0.56
C PRO A 93 -4.74 18.81 2.08
N PHE A 94 -3.90 17.97 2.69
CA PHE A 94 -3.89 17.75 4.13
C PHE A 94 -3.50 19.02 4.90
N LEU A 95 -2.43 19.69 4.47
CA LEU A 95 -1.96 20.93 5.10
C LEU A 95 -2.99 22.05 5.01
N VAL A 96 -3.72 22.16 3.90
CA VAL A 96 -4.82 23.14 3.73
C VAL A 96 -5.95 22.86 4.73
N VAL A 97 -6.37 21.60 4.87
CA VAL A 97 -7.42 21.23 5.83
C VAL A 97 -6.98 21.53 7.27
N VAL A 98 -5.74 21.17 7.63
CA VAL A 98 -5.18 21.47 8.97
C VAL A 98 -5.12 22.99 9.21
N ALA A 99 -4.68 23.77 8.22
CA ALA A 99 -4.65 25.23 8.33
C ALA A 99 -6.05 25.81 8.58
N ILE A 100 -7.05 25.37 7.81
CA ILE A 100 -8.44 25.81 8.00
C ILE A 100 -8.94 25.44 9.41
N CYS A 101 -8.81 24.18 9.82
CA CYS A 101 -9.26 23.72 11.14
C CYS A 101 -8.58 24.47 12.29
N THR A 102 -7.27 24.71 12.19
CA THR A 102 -6.53 25.46 13.21
C THR A 102 -6.94 26.92 13.25
N THR A 103 -7.16 27.57 12.10
CA THR A 103 -7.68 28.95 12.08
C THR A 103 -9.05 29.06 12.75
N PHE A 104 -9.96 28.11 12.48
CA PHE A 104 -11.27 28.08 13.12
C PHE A 104 -11.16 27.85 14.63
N ALA A 105 -10.30 26.93 15.07
CA ALA A 105 -10.12 26.62 16.48
C ALA A 105 -9.43 27.72 17.30
N VAL A 106 -8.72 28.65 16.64
CA VAL A 106 -8.03 29.77 17.32
C VAL A 106 -8.87 31.07 17.27
N ILE A 107 -9.67 31.28 16.23
CA ILE A 107 -10.44 32.51 16.03
C ILE A 107 -11.84 32.44 16.67
N LEU A 108 -12.46 31.25 16.72
CA LEU A 108 -13.73 31.00 17.42
C LEU A 108 -13.48 30.58 18.87
#